data_AF-A0A9X7SUY3-F1
#
_entry.id   AF-A0A9X7SUY3-F1
#
_cell.length_a   1.000
_cell.length_b   1.000
_cell.length_c   1.000
_cell.angle_alpha   90.00
_cell.angle_beta   90.00
_cell.angle_gamma   90.00
#
_symmetry.space_group_name_H-M   'P 1'
#
loop_
_entity.id
_entity.type
_entity.pdbx_description
1 polymer ?
#
loop_
_entity_poly.entity_id
_entity_poly.type
_entity_poly.pdbx_seq_one_letter_code
_entity_poly.pdbx_strand_id
1 'polypeptide(L)'
;MKTGLEKAGRVQRYWRRKDLLMAGLLSAVFAIVIIGVNYVYMLATSLLGPIYSRILIGFYMLPGLIALYLIRKPGAGLLAETVAGLVMIPFTSYGWMMLVGQAVNGLFCELPYAFARYRTYSARFMLAAAAVTGALAVLSEYPLTGYAICPQGRSSACLP
;
A
#
# COMPACT_ATOMS: atom_id res chain seq x y z
N MET A 1 26.11 -30.37 -9.82
CA MET A 1 25.61 -29.41 -8.81
C MET A 1 24.89 -28.19 -9.46
N LYS A 2 24.05 -28.41 -10.49
CA LYS A 2 23.31 -27.34 -11.23
C LYS A 2 21.79 -27.38 -11.02
N THR A 3 21.28 -28.44 -10.39
CA THR A 3 19.84 -28.73 -10.23
C THR A 3 19.13 -27.91 -9.14
N GLY A 4 19.86 -27.15 -8.32
CA GLY A 4 19.30 -26.33 -7.23
C GLY A 4 18.92 -24.90 -7.63
N LEU A 5 19.57 -24.34 -8.66
CA LEU A 5 19.45 -22.92 -9.00
C LEU A 5 18.29 -22.59 -9.96
N GLU A 6 17.77 -23.56 -10.71
CA GLU A 6 16.60 -23.36 -11.57
C GLU A 6 15.27 -23.18 -10.80
N LYS A 7 15.22 -23.57 -9.52
CA LYS A 7 14.00 -23.41 -8.70
C LYS A 7 13.80 -22.00 -8.14
N ALA A 8 14.81 -21.14 -8.19
CA ALA A 8 14.77 -19.81 -7.58
C ALA A 8 13.91 -18.79 -8.35
N GLY A 9 13.55 -19.08 -9.61
CA GLY A 9 12.83 -18.15 -10.49
C GLY A 9 11.39 -18.55 -10.85
N ARG A 10 10.87 -19.69 -10.37
CA ARG A 10 9.48 -20.08 -10.67
C ARG A 10 8.53 -19.44 -9.67
N VAL A 11 7.82 -18.40 -10.12
CA VAL A 11 6.61 -17.87 -9.49
C VAL A 11 5.72 -19.05 -9.09
N GLN A 12 5.70 -19.39 -7.81
CA GLN A 12 4.88 -20.49 -7.29
C GLN A 12 3.43 -20.06 -7.37
N ARG A 13 2.73 -20.40 -8.46
CA ARG A 13 1.31 -20.08 -8.65
C ARG A 13 0.40 -20.72 -7.59
N TYR A 14 0.84 -21.80 -6.96
CA TYR A 14 0.06 -22.52 -5.95
C TYR A 14 0.19 -21.87 -4.57
N TRP A 15 -0.92 -21.41 -4.02
CA TRP A 15 -1.03 -20.97 -2.63
C TRP A 15 -0.89 -22.16 -1.68
N ARG A 16 0.11 -22.12 -0.78
CA ARG A 16 0.13 -23.03 0.36
C ARG A 16 -0.48 -22.31 1.55
N ARG A 17 -1.11 -23.09 2.44
CA ARG A 17 -1.71 -22.58 3.69
C ARG A 17 -0.74 -21.69 4.46
N LYS A 18 0.53 -22.11 4.55
CA LYS A 18 1.61 -21.33 5.18
C LYS A 18 1.83 -19.95 4.56
N ASP A 19 1.66 -19.79 3.25
CA ASP A 19 1.94 -18.52 2.57
C ASP A 19 0.80 -17.52 2.84
N LEU A 20 -0.43 -18.01 2.97
CA LEU A 20 -1.60 -17.24 3.41
C LEU A 20 -1.44 -16.77 4.86
N LEU A 21 -0.99 -17.66 5.75
CA LEU A 21 -0.74 -17.31 7.15
C LEU A 21 0.37 -16.26 7.28
N MET A 22 1.45 -16.41 6.51
CA MET A 22 2.53 -15.43 6.49
C MET A 22 2.06 -14.07 5.95
N ALA A 23 1.23 -14.05 4.90
CA ALA A 23 0.62 -12.82 4.40
C ALA A 23 -0.22 -12.12 5.48
N GLY A 24 -1.09 -12.88 6.15
CA GLY A 24 -1.97 -12.34 7.19
C GLY A 24 -1.18 -11.82 8.40
N LEU A 25 -0.21 -12.60 8.90
CA LEU A 25 0.63 -12.20 10.03
C LEU A 25 1.45 -10.95 9.72
N LEU A 26 2.10 -10.92 8.54
CA LEU A 26 2.88 -9.77 8.11
C LEU A 26 2.00 -8.51 8.06
N SER A 27 0.81 -8.64 7.47
CA SER A 27 -0.14 -7.53 7.33
C SER A 27 -0.65 -7.04 8.68
N ALA A 28 -0.92 -7.95 9.62
CA ALA A 28 -1.33 -7.57 10.97
C ALA A 28 -0.25 -6.77 11.71
N VAL A 29 1.03 -7.17 11.59
CA VAL A 29 2.15 -6.44 12.19
C VAL A 29 2.29 -5.05 11.58
N PHE A 30 2.23 -4.93 10.25
CA PHE A 30 2.28 -3.62 9.61
C PHE A 30 1.06 -2.76 9.88
N ALA A 31 -0.14 -3.36 10.01
CA ALA A 31 -1.36 -2.63 10.35
C ALA A 31 -1.23 -1.90 11.70
N ILE A 32 -0.60 -2.53 12.70
CA ILE A 32 -0.33 -1.90 14.01
C ILE A 32 0.54 -0.65 13.84
N VAL A 33 1.58 -0.73 13.00
CA VAL A 33 2.45 0.41 12.70
C VAL A 33 1.67 1.51 11.99
N ILE A 34 0.85 1.16 11.00
CA ILE A 34 0.06 2.12 10.21
C ILE A 34 -1.02 2.78 11.07
N ILE A 35 -1.59 2.10 12.07
CA ILE A 35 -2.50 2.74 13.03
C ILE A 35 -1.79 3.91 13.73
N GLY A 36 -0.57 3.70 14.21
CA GLY A 36 0.24 4.77 14.79
C GLY A 36 0.52 5.91 13.79
N VAL A 37 0.87 5.56 12.55
CA VAL A 37 1.07 6.54 11.48
C VAL A 37 -0.22 7.30 11.16
N ASN A 38 -1.40 6.68 11.28
CA ASN A 38 -2.69 7.34 11.04
C ASN A 38 -2.96 8.43 12.09
N TYR A 39 -2.71 8.16 13.37
CA TYR A 39 -2.84 9.20 14.40
C TYR A 39 -1.86 10.36 14.17
N VAL A 40 -0.62 10.05 13.77
CA VAL A 40 0.38 11.07 13.39
C VAL A 40 -0.09 11.83 12.15
N TYR A 41 -0.69 11.16 11.16
CA TYR A 41 -1.24 11.78 9.96
C TYR A 41 -2.35 12.77 10.29
N MET A 42 -3.29 12.40 11.15
CA MET A 42 -4.37 13.30 11.57
C MET A 42 -3.82 14.52 12.31
N LEU A 43 -2.86 14.32 13.20
CA LEU A 43 -2.22 15.41 13.95
C LEU A 43 -1.40 16.33 13.03
N ALA A 44 -0.59 15.76 12.13
CA ALA A 44 0.23 16.51 11.19
C ALA A 44 -0.62 17.32 10.21
N THR A 45 -1.73 16.75 9.72
CA THR A 45 -2.67 17.47 8.84
C THR A 45 -3.29 18.67 9.56
N SER A 46 -3.59 18.52 10.85
CA SER A 46 -4.19 19.58 11.67
C SER A 46 -3.20 20.71 12.00
N LEU A 47 -1.90 20.43 12.12
CA LEU A 47 -0.88 21.39 12.58
C LEU A 47 -0.07 22.04 11.43
N LEU A 48 0.29 21.25 10.41
CA LEU A 48 1.26 21.64 9.38
C LEU A 48 0.62 21.76 7.98
N GLY A 49 -0.69 21.58 7.90
CA GLY A 49 -1.44 21.61 6.66
C GLY A 49 -1.18 20.40 5.75
N PRO A 50 -1.75 20.41 4.54
CA PRO A 50 -1.91 19.20 3.73
C PRO A 50 -0.68 18.78 2.91
N ILE A 51 0.45 19.48 3.06
CA ILE A 51 1.69 19.09 2.37
C ILE A 51 2.35 17.93 3.12
N TYR A 52 2.32 17.95 4.45
CA TYR A 52 2.91 16.90 5.29
C TYR A 52 2.13 15.58 5.22
N SER A 53 0.82 15.65 5.04
CA SER A 53 -0.04 14.47 4.91
C SER A 53 0.33 13.61 3.69
N ARG A 54 0.84 14.21 2.62
CA ARG A 54 1.20 13.49 1.38
C ARG A 54 2.42 12.57 1.51
N ILE A 55 3.35 12.87 2.42
CA ILE A 55 4.52 12.01 2.66
C ILE A 55 4.08 10.73 3.40
N LEU A 56 3.14 10.86 4.33
CA LEU A 56 2.68 9.77 5.17
C LEU A 56 1.78 8.77 4.43
N ILE A 57 1.19 9.18 3.30
CA ILE A 57 0.38 8.32 2.44
C ILE A 57 1.15 7.12 1.89
N GLY A 58 2.45 7.27 1.64
CA GLY A 58 3.30 6.16 1.18
C GLY A 58 3.41 5.01 2.19
N PHE A 59 3.22 5.29 3.49
CA PHE A 59 3.27 4.26 4.53
C PHE A 59 2.09 3.30 4.47
N TYR A 60 0.94 3.73 3.96
CA TYR A 60 -0.26 2.90 3.82
C TYR A 60 -0.10 1.78 2.78
N MET A 61 0.93 1.87 1.93
CA MET A 61 1.19 0.92 0.83
C MET A 61 2.32 -0.07 1.15
N LEU A 62 3.00 0.11 2.29
CA LEU A 62 4.08 -0.77 2.75
C LEU A 62 3.65 -2.24 2.95
N PRO A 63 2.49 -2.55 3.56
CA PRO A 63 2.05 -3.93 3.75
C PRO A 63 1.96 -4.67 2.42
N GLY A 64 1.34 -4.05 1.42
CA GLY A 64 1.15 -4.60 0.09
C GLY A 64 2.48 -4.80 -0.64
N LEU A 65 3.36 -3.79 -0.63
CA LEU A 65 4.68 -3.87 -1.28
C LEU A 65 5.57 -4.96 -0.68
N ILE A 66 5.62 -5.04 0.65
CA ILE A 66 6.46 -6.02 1.35
C ILE A 66 5.88 -7.42 1.18
N ALA A 67 4.56 -7.58 1.26
CA ALA A 67 3.90 -8.86 1.00
C ALA A 67 4.19 -9.36 -0.42
N LEU A 68 4.15 -8.48 -1.43
CA LEU A 68 4.47 -8.85 -2.80
C LEU A 68 5.94 -9.23 -3.00
N TYR A 69 6.85 -8.51 -2.33
CA TYR A 69 8.30 -8.79 -2.39
C TYR A 69 8.67 -10.13 -1.73
N LEU A 70 8.02 -10.45 -0.60
CA LEU A 70 8.30 -11.65 0.19
C LEU A 70 7.61 -12.90 -0.39
N ILE A 71 6.31 -12.81 -0.66
CA ILE A 71 5.46 -13.95 -1.06
C ILE A 71 5.61 -14.24 -2.55
N ARG A 72 5.87 -13.20 -3.37
CA ARG A 72 6.12 -13.31 -4.82
C ARG A 72 5.01 -14.04 -5.57
N LYS A 73 3.76 -13.77 -5.20
CA LYS A 73 2.56 -14.39 -5.79
C LYS A 73 1.55 -13.35 -6.27
N PRO A 74 0.80 -13.67 -7.33
CA PRO A 74 -0.36 -12.88 -7.71
C PRO A 74 -1.40 -12.91 -6.59
N GLY A 75 -1.94 -11.74 -6.27
CA GLY A 75 -2.93 -11.47 -5.24
C GLY A 75 -2.35 -11.18 -3.86
N ALA A 76 -1.04 -11.29 -3.65
CA ALA A 76 -0.46 -11.16 -2.31
C ALA A 76 -0.55 -9.74 -1.75
N GLY A 77 -0.46 -8.71 -2.60
CA GLY A 77 -0.52 -7.30 -2.20
C GLY A 77 -1.94 -6.89 -1.88
N LEU A 78 -2.90 -7.26 -2.73
CA LEU A 78 -4.32 -7.01 -2.48
C LEU A 78 -4.79 -7.69 -1.19
N LEU A 79 -4.43 -8.96 -0.98
CA LEU A 79 -4.78 -9.68 0.24
C LEU A 79 -4.16 -9.04 1.48
N ALA A 80 -2.89 -8.66 1.41
CA ALA A 80 -2.19 -8.04 2.53
C ALA A 80 -2.84 -6.71 2.93
N GLU A 81 -3.12 -5.84 1.96
CA GLU A 81 -3.75 -4.55 2.23
C GLU A 81 -5.20 -4.70 2.71
N THR A 82 -5.96 -5.65 2.14
CA THR A 82 -7.34 -5.89 2.60
C THR A 82 -7.35 -6.37 4.06
N VAL A 83 -6.43 -7.26 4.43
CA VAL A 83 -6.27 -7.72 5.82
C VAL A 83 -5.82 -6.56 6.72
N ALA A 84 -4.89 -5.72 6.27
CA ALA A 84 -4.49 -4.54 7.02
C ALA A 84 -5.68 -3.59 7.25
N GLY A 85 -6.46 -3.33 6.21
CA GLY A 85 -7.70 -2.54 6.30
C GLY A 85 -8.69 -3.12 7.31
N LEU A 86 -8.93 -4.44 7.29
CA LEU A 86 -9.80 -5.11 8.25
C LEU A 86 -9.32 -4.92 9.70
N VAL A 87 -8.02 -5.05 9.93
CA VAL A 87 -7.43 -4.85 11.26
C VAL A 87 -7.58 -3.38 11.70
N MET A 88 -7.52 -2.43 10.77
CA MET A 88 -7.61 -0.99 11.08
C MET A 88 -9.02 -0.47 11.36
N ILE A 89 -10.08 -1.18 10.92
CA ILE A 89 -11.49 -0.74 11.12
C ILE A 89 -11.78 -0.32 12.58
N PRO A 90 -11.50 -1.14 13.62
CA PRO A 90 -11.84 -0.77 15.00
C PRO A 90 -10.93 0.31 15.60
N PHE A 91 -9.77 0.57 15.01
CA PHE A 91 -8.78 1.51 15.56
C PHE A 91 -8.81 2.89 14.92
N THR A 92 -9.62 3.08 13.87
CA THR A 92 -9.61 4.31 13.08
C THR A 92 -11.01 4.90 12.96
N SER A 93 -11.10 6.22 13.03
CA SER A 93 -12.35 6.99 12.94
C SER A 93 -13.04 6.91 11.58
N TYR A 94 -12.34 6.41 10.56
CA TYR A 94 -12.81 6.27 9.18
C TYR A 94 -13.70 5.03 8.95
N GLY A 95 -13.75 4.08 9.91
CA GLY A 95 -14.61 2.91 9.85
C GLY A 95 -14.40 2.06 8.57
N TRP A 96 -15.50 1.67 7.92
CA TRP A 96 -15.49 0.83 6.70
C TRP A 96 -14.78 1.48 5.51
N MET A 97 -14.66 2.81 5.47
CA MET A 97 -14.00 3.51 4.37
C MET A 97 -12.51 3.14 4.28
N MET A 98 -11.88 2.82 5.42
CA MET A 98 -10.50 2.37 5.45
C MET A 98 -10.29 1.03 4.76
N LEU A 99 -11.27 0.13 4.84
CA LEU A 99 -11.18 -1.15 4.13
C LEU A 99 -11.17 -0.94 2.63
N VAL A 100 -12.05 -0.07 2.13
CA VAL A 100 -12.14 0.24 0.70
C VAL A 100 -10.87 0.95 0.23
N GLY A 101 -10.38 1.94 0.98
CA GLY A 101 -9.13 2.64 0.68
C GLY A 101 -7.93 1.70 0.62
N GLN A 102 -7.77 0.82 1.61
CA GLN A 102 -6.68 -0.15 1.62
C GLN A 102 -6.83 -1.20 0.51
N ALA A 103 -8.04 -1.68 0.21
CA ALA A 103 -8.25 -2.58 -0.92
C ALA A 103 -7.84 -1.94 -2.27
N VAL A 104 -8.17 -0.66 -2.46
CA VAL A 104 -7.75 0.12 -3.63
C VAL A 104 -6.22 0.30 -3.65
N ASN A 105 -5.60 0.61 -2.51
CA ASN A 105 -4.14 0.66 -2.39
C ASN A 105 -3.47 -0.67 -2.72
N GLY A 106 -4.07 -1.79 -2.31
CA GLY A 106 -3.62 -3.14 -2.66
C GLY A 106 -3.67 -3.40 -4.17
N LEU A 107 -4.70 -2.90 -4.85
CA LEU A 107 -4.81 -2.98 -6.31
C LEU A 107 -3.70 -2.15 -6.99
N PHE A 108 -3.42 -0.95 -6.49
CA PHE A 108 -2.32 -0.12 -6.98
C PHE A 108 -0.96 -0.79 -6.78
N CYS A 109 -0.75 -1.45 -5.64
CA CYS A 109 0.49 -2.19 -5.36
C CYS A 109 0.69 -3.36 -6.33
N GLU A 110 -0.41 -3.93 -6.80
CA GLU A 110 -0.38 -5.11 -7.65
C GLU A 110 -0.19 -4.78 -9.15
N LEU A 111 -0.70 -3.64 -9.62
CA LEU A 111 -0.58 -3.18 -11.01
C LEU A 111 0.86 -3.25 -11.59
N PRO A 112 1.90 -2.65 -10.97
CA PRO A 112 3.25 -2.66 -11.56
C PRO A 112 3.83 -4.07 -11.65
N TYR A 113 3.52 -4.95 -10.70
CA TYR A 113 3.97 -6.34 -10.72
C TYR A 113 3.18 -7.22 -11.68
N ALA A 114 1.89 -6.92 -11.88
CA ALA A 114 1.07 -7.53 -12.92
C ALA A 114 1.62 -7.18 -14.32
N PHE A 115 1.98 -5.92 -14.56
CA PHE A 115 2.65 -5.49 -15.80
C PHE A 115 4.00 -6.17 -16.01
N ALA A 116 4.79 -6.33 -14.94
CA ALA A 116 6.04 -7.08 -14.99
C ALA A 116 5.85 -8.61 -15.04
N ARG A 117 4.61 -9.11 -15.20
CA ARG A 117 4.23 -10.53 -15.24
C ARG A 117 4.80 -11.34 -14.07
N TYR A 118 4.98 -10.71 -12.91
CA TYR A 118 5.57 -11.31 -11.72
C TYR A 118 6.95 -11.94 -11.96
N ARG A 119 7.70 -11.53 -12.99
CA ARG A 119 9.01 -12.12 -13.34
C ARG A 119 10.19 -11.51 -12.58
N THR A 120 10.04 -10.28 -12.08
CA THR A 120 11.16 -9.51 -11.52
C THR A 120 10.83 -9.00 -10.13
N TYR A 121 11.67 -9.35 -9.16
CA TYR A 121 11.58 -8.91 -7.75
C TYR A 121 12.89 -8.27 -7.28
N SER A 122 13.56 -7.49 -8.13
CA SER A 122 14.76 -6.76 -7.74
C SER A 122 14.41 -5.60 -6.81
N ALA A 123 15.28 -5.24 -5.87
CA ALA A 123 15.10 -4.06 -5.01
C ALA A 123 14.88 -2.78 -5.83
N ARG A 124 15.57 -2.63 -6.97
CA ARG A 124 15.37 -1.50 -7.90
C ARG A 124 13.97 -1.51 -8.51
N PHE A 125 13.44 -2.68 -8.82
CA PHE A 125 12.08 -2.82 -9.35
C PHE A 125 11.03 -2.52 -8.28
N MET A 126 11.27 -2.94 -7.03
CA MET A 126 10.39 -2.61 -5.91
C MET A 126 10.31 -1.11 -5.65
N LEU A 127 11.43 -0.38 -5.77
CA LEU A 127 11.44 1.08 -5.68
C LEU A 127 10.67 1.73 -6.83
N ALA A 128 10.86 1.26 -8.06
CA ALA A 128 10.11 1.76 -9.22
C ALA A 128 8.60 1.46 -9.09
N ALA A 129 8.25 0.25 -8.63
CA ALA A 129 6.88 -0.13 -8.35
C ALA A 129 6.28 0.76 -7.26
N ALA A 130 6.98 0.99 -6.16
CA ALA A 130 6.53 1.90 -5.10
C ALA A 130 6.32 3.34 -5.62
N ALA A 131 7.18 3.83 -6.51
CA ALA A 131 7.01 5.15 -7.13
C ALA A 131 5.76 5.22 -8.02
N VAL A 132 5.50 4.19 -8.84
CA VAL A 132 4.30 4.10 -9.68
C VAL A 132 3.05 4.00 -8.82
N THR A 133 3.07 3.13 -7.81
CA THR A 133 1.96 2.95 -6.87
C THR A 133 1.66 4.24 -6.10
N GLY A 134 2.69 4.94 -5.62
CA GLY A 134 2.54 6.23 -4.96
C GLY A 134 1.97 7.31 -5.89
N ALA A 135 2.38 7.33 -7.16
CA ALA A 135 1.81 8.24 -8.16
C ALA A 135 0.32 7.94 -8.41
N LEU A 136 -0.06 6.66 -8.47
CA LEU A 136 -1.45 6.24 -8.63
C LEU A 136 -2.31 6.58 -7.41
N ALA A 137 -1.78 6.38 -6.20
CA ALA A 137 -2.48 6.75 -4.96
C ALA A 137 -2.77 8.26 -4.94
N VAL A 138 -1.74 9.06 -5.22
CA VAL A 138 -1.85 10.52 -5.28
C VAL A 138 -2.87 10.94 -6.35
N LEU A 139 -2.84 10.33 -7.54
CA LEU A 139 -3.82 10.57 -8.62
C LEU A 139 -5.25 10.20 -8.21
N SER A 140 -5.43 9.10 -7.48
CA SER A 140 -6.75 8.64 -7.03
C SER A 140 -7.34 9.53 -5.94
N GLU A 141 -6.49 10.08 -5.07
CA GLU A 141 -6.93 10.97 -4.00
C GLU A 141 -7.14 12.41 -4.45
N TYR A 142 -6.43 12.89 -5.48
CA TYR A 142 -6.61 14.24 -6.04
C TYR A 142 -8.08 14.65 -6.31
N PRO A 143 -8.94 13.80 -6.92
CA PRO A 143 -10.35 14.12 -7.09
C PRO A 143 -11.17 13.96 -5.80
N LEU A 144 -10.85 13.00 -4.94
CA LEU A 144 -11.61 12.69 -3.71
C LEU A 144 -11.40 13.72 -2.58
N THR A 145 -10.23 14.34 -2.51
CA THR A 145 -9.89 15.37 -1.50
C THR A 145 -10.24 16.80 -1.94
N GLY A 146 -10.92 16.99 -3.07
CA GLY A 146 -11.35 18.33 -3.51
C GLY A 146 -10.24 19.24 -4.04
N TYR A 147 -9.04 18.71 -4.27
CA TYR A 147 -7.91 19.48 -4.83
C TYR A 147 -8.13 19.97 -6.26
N ALA A 148 -9.12 19.42 -6.98
CA ALA A 148 -9.55 19.93 -8.28
C ALA A 148 -10.05 21.39 -8.24
N ILE A 149 -10.41 21.90 -7.05
CA ILE A 149 -11.00 23.23 -6.87
C ILE A 149 -9.92 24.25 -6.43
N CYS A 150 -8.72 23.81 -6.05
CA CYS A 150 -7.68 24.70 -5.52
C CYS A 150 -6.68 25.08 -6.64
N PRO A 151 -6.60 26.36 -7.06
CA PRO A 151 -5.59 26.81 -8.00
C PRO A 151 -4.20 26.61 -7.40
N GLN A 152 -3.30 26.03 -8.21
CA GLN A 152 -1.87 25.77 -7.97
C GLN A 152 -1.10 27.01 -7.46
N GLY A 153 -1.31 27.40 -6.20
CA GLY A 153 -0.67 28.58 -5.61
C GLY A 153 -1.27 29.13 -4.32
N ARG A 154 -2.37 28.59 -3.79
CA ARG A 154 -2.94 29.09 -2.52
C ARG A 154 -3.46 27.97 -1.62
N SER A 155 -2.53 27.16 -1.11
CA SER A 155 -2.78 26.05 -0.16
C SER A 155 -3.42 26.46 1.17
N SER A 156 -3.54 27.75 1.47
CA SER A 156 -4.13 28.29 2.71
C SER A 156 -5.62 28.62 2.62
N ALA A 157 -6.24 28.57 1.43
CA ALA A 157 -7.62 29.05 1.22
C ALA A 157 -8.69 27.94 1.10
N CYS A 158 -8.31 26.67 1.18
CA CYS A 158 -9.23 25.52 1.08
C CYS A 158 -9.19 24.64 2.33
N LEU A 159 -9.28 25.27 3.50
CA LEU A 159 -9.62 24.61 4.76
C LEU A 159 -11.08 24.94 5.10
N PRO A 160 -11.95 23.98 5.44
CA PRO A 160 -12.95 24.24 6.47
C PRO A 160 -12.27 24.40 7.85
#